data_AF-A0AA44Q722-F1
#
_entry.id   AF-A0AA44Q722-F1
#
_cell.length_a   1.000
_cell.length_b   1.000
_cell.length_c   1.000
_cell.angle_alpha   90.00
_cell.angle_beta   90.00
_cell.angle_gamma   90.00
#
_symmetry.space_group_name_H-M   'P 1'
#
loop_
_entity.id
_entity.type
_entity.pdbx_description
1 polymer ?
#
loop_
_entity_poly.entity_id
_entity_poly.type
_entity_poly.pdbx_seq_one_letter_code
_entity_poly.pdbx_strand_id
1 'polypeptide(L)'
;MIYILLIICGVIIGYGLEWFSVFSLQGRDFTRMKYGKHCTAVVFGMLLPLLWYISDSSEAFIIGVVLAALMIIVTLTDMMAMLILNKTLLLFVFPIIILRSIFPLENGLVSSISGALLAFVILAVLAIASKGQVGGGDVKLYTLLGFFFGMNAVLVHLFLACILAIIGTLCLILLKKKRRTDAISFAPYIALASMVMVIIGG
;
A
#
# COMPACT_ATOMS: atom_id res chain seq x y z
N MET A 1 8.11 -19.06 -20.67
CA MET A 1 9.17 -19.35 -19.67
C MET A 1 9.31 -18.23 -18.64
N ILE A 2 9.46 -16.96 -19.05
CA ILE A 2 9.66 -15.83 -18.12
C ILE A 2 8.51 -15.64 -17.11
N TYR A 3 7.24 -15.76 -17.56
CA TYR A 3 6.06 -15.62 -16.70
C TYR A 3 5.96 -16.69 -15.61
N ILE A 4 6.34 -17.93 -15.91
CA ILE A 4 6.34 -19.03 -14.92
C ILE A 4 7.40 -18.75 -13.85
N LEU A 5 8.56 -18.25 -14.26
CA LEU A 5 9.62 -17.85 -13.32
C LEU A 5 9.17 -16.69 -12.43
N LEU A 6 8.47 -15.69 -12.98
CA LEU A 6 7.89 -14.58 -12.23
C LEU A 6 6.84 -15.04 -11.22
N ILE A 7 5.98 -16.00 -11.57
CA ILE A 7 5.00 -16.58 -10.64
C ILE A 7 5.72 -17.25 -9.48
N ILE A 8 6.74 -18.09 -9.77
CA ILE A 8 7.50 -18.81 -8.73
C ILE A 8 8.22 -17.82 -7.82
N CYS A 9 8.93 -16.84 -8.38
CA CYS A 9 9.58 -15.78 -7.61
C CYS A 9 8.57 -15.00 -6.76
N GLY A 10 7.40 -14.66 -7.31
CA GLY A 10 6.35 -13.94 -6.57
C GLY A 10 5.78 -14.76 -5.42
N VAL A 11 5.55 -16.05 -5.61
CA VAL A 11 5.10 -16.93 -4.53
C VAL A 11 6.17 -17.00 -3.42
N ILE A 12 7.45 -17.14 -3.76
CA ILE A 12 8.56 -17.19 -2.78
C ILE A 12 8.65 -15.87 -2.01
N ILE A 13 8.66 -14.73 -2.70
CA ILE A 13 8.73 -13.41 -2.08
C ILE A 13 7.48 -13.18 -1.21
N GLY A 14 6.31 -13.59 -1.68
CA GLY A 14 5.05 -13.47 -0.95
C GLY A 14 5.08 -14.22 0.40
N TYR A 15 5.61 -15.44 0.43
CA TYR A 15 5.85 -16.15 1.70
C TYR A 15 6.83 -15.41 2.62
N GLY A 16 7.88 -14.80 2.04
CA GLY A 16 8.82 -13.96 2.80
C GLY A 16 8.16 -12.72 3.40
N LEU A 17 7.32 -12.01 2.63
CA LEU A 17 6.57 -10.84 3.09
C LEU A 17 5.57 -11.21 4.18
N GLU A 18 4.92 -12.35 4.05
CA GLU A 18 4.03 -12.89 5.07
C GLU A 18 4.79 -13.15 6.38
N TRP A 19 5.90 -13.89 6.31
CA TRP A 19 6.74 -14.16 7.47
C TRP A 19 7.23 -12.86 8.13
N PHE A 20 7.64 -11.88 7.33
CA PHE A 20 8.04 -10.57 7.83
C PHE A 20 6.89 -9.82 8.51
N SER A 21 5.67 -9.90 7.97
CA SER A 21 4.49 -9.29 8.59
C SER A 21 4.15 -9.93 9.94
N VAL A 22 4.25 -11.26 10.03
CA VAL A 22 4.04 -12.04 11.25
C VAL A 22 5.10 -11.69 12.30
N PHE A 23 6.36 -11.64 11.88
CA PHE A 23 7.50 -11.27 12.72
C PHE A 23 7.39 -9.82 13.20
N SER A 24 6.94 -8.90 12.34
CA SER A 24 6.74 -7.49 12.71
C SER A 24 5.64 -7.31 13.76
N LEU A 25 4.65 -8.21 13.80
CA LEU A 25 3.54 -8.23 14.75
C LEU A 25 3.86 -8.96 16.08
N GLN A 26 5.09 -9.44 16.26
CA GLN A 26 5.50 -10.22 17.44
C GLN A 26 5.25 -9.45 18.75
N GLY A 27 4.27 -9.93 19.53
CA GLY A 27 3.84 -9.35 20.81
C GLY A 27 2.33 -9.08 20.95
N ARG A 28 1.51 -9.31 19.91
CA ARG A 28 0.03 -9.19 19.98
C ARG A 28 -0.65 -10.44 19.40
N ASP A 29 -1.87 -10.74 19.86
CA ASP A 29 -2.54 -12.05 19.68
C ASP A 29 -2.46 -12.65 18.25
N PHE A 30 -1.82 -13.83 18.17
CA PHE A 30 -1.43 -14.54 16.95
C PHE A 30 -2.52 -15.41 16.30
N THR A 31 -3.67 -15.59 16.96
CA THR A 31 -4.63 -16.66 16.62
C THR A 31 -5.32 -16.46 15.25
N ARG A 32 -5.46 -15.22 14.76
CA ARG A 32 -6.07 -14.93 13.44
C ARG A 32 -5.14 -15.13 12.24
N MET A 33 -3.81 -15.21 12.42
CA MET A 33 -2.86 -15.35 11.30
C MET A 33 -2.84 -16.75 10.68
N LYS A 34 -3.43 -17.77 11.31
CA LYS A 34 -3.29 -19.17 10.85
C LYS A 34 -3.96 -19.46 9.50
N TYR A 35 -4.99 -18.71 9.12
CA TYR A 35 -5.84 -19.00 7.96
C TYR A 35 -5.61 -18.09 6.73
N GLY A 36 -4.89 -16.97 6.86
CA GLY A 36 -4.62 -16.04 5.75
C GLY A 36 -3.31 -16.28 4.99
N LYS A 37 -2.53 -17.28 5.42
CA LYS A 37 -1.11 -17.45 5.09
C LYS A 37 -0.84 -17.50 3.59
N HIS A 38 -1.39 -18.54 2.96
CA HIS A 38 -1.21 -18.80 1.54
C HIS A 38 -1.86 -17.77 0.62
N CYS A 39 -2.84 -16.99 1.09
CA CYS A 39 -3.53 -16.01 0.26
C CYS A 39 -2.56 -14.91 -0.21
N THR A 40 -1.59 -14.54 0.62
CA THR A 40 -0.63 -13.46 0.34
C THR A 40 0.35 -13.86 -0.77
N ALA A 41 0.89 -15.08 -0.67
CA ALA A 41 1.78 -15.66 -1.65
C ALA A 41 1.11 -15.88 -3.00
N VAL A 42 -0.16 -16.32 -3.00
CA VAL A 42 -0.94 -16.46 -4.24
C VAL A 42 -1.22 -15.10 -4.87
N VAL A 43 -1.65 -14.11 -4.08
CA VAL A 43 -1.94 -12.76 -4.60
C VAL A 43 -0.68 -12.13 -5.19
N PHE A 44 0.46 -12.16 -4.48
CA PHE A 44 1.70 -11.58 -5.01
C PHE A 44 2.26 -12.36 -6.21
N GLY A 45 2.14 -13.69 -6.19
CA GLY A 45 2.50 -14.56 -7.31
C GLY A 45 1.70 -14.27 -8.58
N MET A 46 0.42 -13.92 -8.47
CA MET A 46 -0.41 -13.50 -9.61
C MET A 46 -0.14 -12.05 -10.04
N LEU A 47 0.27 -11.20 -9.11
CA LEU A 47 0.44 -9.76 -9.35
C LEU A 47 1.75 -9.44 -10.09
N LEU A 48 2.84 -10.20 -9.87
CA LEU A 48 4.12 -9.99 -10.57
C LEU A 48 4.05 -10.16 -12.11
N PRO A 49 3.43 -11.22 -12.67
CA PRO A 49 3.22 -11.36 -14.10
C PRO A 49 2.40 -10.21 -14.69
N LEU A 50 1.39 -9.75 -13.95
CA LEU A 50 0.54 -8.64 -14.38
C LEU A 50 1.34 -7.34 -14.45
N LEU A 51 2.15 -7.05 -13.43
CA LEU A 51 3.05 -5.90 -13.44
C LEU A 51 4.06 -5.98 -14.58
N TRP A 52 4.61 -7.17 -14.87
CA TRP A 52 5.51 -7.36 -16.00
C TRP A 52 4.84 -7.09 -17.35
N TYR A 53 3.56 -7.47 -17.48
CA TYR A 53 2.80 -7.25 -18.71
C TYR A 53 2.45 -5.77 -18.94
N ILE A 54 2.19 -5.03 -17.86
CA ILE A 54 1.75 -3.63 -17.92
C ILE A 54 2.94 -2.66 -17.92
N SER A 55 4.08 -3.04 -17.33
CA SER A 55 5.23 -2.16 -17.25
C SER A 55 5.92 -2.07 -18.61
N ASP A 56 5.87 -0.91 -19.24
CA ASP A 56 6.57 -0.64 -20.51
C ASP A 56 8.11 -0.63 -20.35
N SER A 57 8.59 -0.37 -19.13
CA SER A 57 10.03 -0.31 -18.78
C SER A 57 10.41 -1.21 -17.61
N SER A 58 11.68 -1.64 -17.56
CA SER A 58 12.23 -2.38 -16.41
C SER A 58 12.23 -1.56 -15.13
N GLU A 59 12.24 -0.23 -15.24
CA GLU A 59 12.22 0.70 -14.12
C GLU A 59 10.84 0.72 -13.46
N ALA A 60 9.79 0.90 -14.28
CA ALA A 60 8.40 0.85 -13.85
C ALA A 60 8.07 -0.50 -13.20
N PHE A 61 8.64 -1.59 -13.73
CA PHE A 61 8.49 -2.91 -13.13
C PHE A 61 9.06 -2.98 -11.70
N ILE A 62 10.33 -2.61 -11.49
CA ILE A 62 10.98 -2.67 -10.16
C ILE A 62 10.24 -1.77 -9.16
N ILE A 63 9.88 -0.56 -9.59
CA ILE A 63 9.11 0.40 -8.80
C ILE A 63 7.75 -0.21 -8.38
N GLY A 64 7.05 -0.83 -9.33
CA GLY A 64 5.77 -1.50 -9.10
C GLY A 64 5.89 -2.68 -8.13
N VAL A 65 6.94 -3.50 -8.24
CA VAL A 65 7.19 -4.62 -7.32
C VAL A 65 7.39 -4.14 -5.88
N VAL A 66 8.20 -3.09 -5.68
CA VAL A 66 8.45 -2.54 -4.34
C VAL A 66 7.18 -1.94 -3.74
N LEU A 67 6.40 -1.19 -4.54
CA LEU A 67 5.13 -0.63 -4.09
C LEU A 67 4.11 -1.74 -3.75
N ALA A 68 4.01 -2.77 -4.58
CA ALA A 68 3.12 -3.90 -4.36
C ALA A 68 3.46 -4.65 -3.07
N ALA A 69 4.75 -4.87 -2.80
CA ALA A 69 5.21 -5.52 -1.58
C ALA A 69 4.84 -4.70 -0.32
N LEU A 70 5.05 -3.37 -0.35
CA LEU A 70 4.62 -2.47 0.72
C LEU A 70 3.09 -2.56 0.94
N MET A 71 2.30 -2.43 -0.13
CA MET A 71 0.84 -2.43 -0.05
C MET A 71 0.29 -3.75 0.50
N ILE A 72 0.88 -4.89 0.16
CA ILE A 72 0.46 -6.19 0.70
C ILE A 72 0.74 -6.28 2.19
N ILE A 73 1.95 -5.93 2.66
CA ILE A 73 2.23 -6.01 4.09
C ILE A 73 1.28 -5.08 4.85
N VAL A 74 1.08 -3.86 4.37
CA VAL A 74 0.24 -2.86 5.04
C VAL A 74 -1.23 -3.29 5.07
N THR A 75 -1.77 -3.84 3.98
CA THR A 75 -3.14 -4.36 3.95
C THR A 75 -3.33 -5.55 4.89
N LEU A 76 -2.35 -6.45 4.97
CA LEU A 76 -2.39 -7.57 5.90
C LEU A 76 -2.38 -7.10 7.35
N THR A 77 -1.46 -6.20 7.70
CA THR A 77 -1.39 -5.67 9.06
C THR A 77 -2.63 -4.87 9.44
N ASP A 78 -3.22 -4.13 8.49
CA ASP A 78 -4.42 -3.33 8.72
C ASP A 78 -5.69 -4.19 8.84
N MET A 79 -5.84 -5.23 8.01
CA MET A 79 -6.98 -6.16 8.13
C MET A 79 -6.97 -6.95 9.43
N MET A 80 -5.77 -7.26 9.95
CA MET A 80 -5.64 -8.07 11.16
C MET A 80 -5.68 -7.25 12.44
N ALA A 81 -4.95 -6.14 12.47
CA ALA A 81 -4.71 -5.36 13.68
C ALA A 81 -5.19 -3.91 13.60
N MET A 82 -5.68 -3.44 12.44
CA MET A 82 -5.99 -2.02 12.17
C MET A 82 -4.84 -1.08 12.55
N LEU A 83 -3.61 -1.52 12.26
CA LEU A 83 -2.38 -0.82 12.61
C LEU A 83 -1.42 -0.83 11.43
N ILE A 84 -0.84 0.34 11.16
CA ILE A 84 0.26 0.51 10.22
C ILE A 84 1.55 0.60 11.04
N LEU A 85 2.39 -0.44 10.93
CA LEU A 85 3.60 -0.57 11.74
C LEU A 85 4.70 0.37 11.23
N ASN A 86 5.24 1.20 12.14
CA ASN A 86 6.38 2.08 11.83
C ASN A 86 7.61 1.28 11.35
N LYS A 87 7.83 0.06 11.88
CA LYS A 87 8.95 -0.80 11.47
C LYS A 87 8.86 -1.16 9.97
N THR A 88 7.65 -1.49 9.50
CA THR A 88 7.41 -1.80 8.08
C THR A 88 7.64 -0.56 7.22
N LEU A 89 7.06 0.59 7.59
CA LEU A 89 7.25 1.83 6.84
C LEU A 89 8.74 2.19 6.72
N LEU A 90 9.48 2.10 7.82
CA LEU A 90 10.91 2.43 7.86
C LEU A 90 11.74 1.50 6.96
N LEU A 91 11.40 0.20 6.89
CA LEU A 91 12.05 -0.74 5.97
C LEU A 91 11.93 -0.30 4.50
N PHE A 92 10.77 0.23 4.11
CA PHE A 92 10.49 0.63 2.73
C PHE A 92 10.91 2.06 2.38
N VAL A 93 11.15 2.93 3.37
CA VAL A 93 11.67 4.28 3.14
C VAL A 93 13.01 4.23 2.40
N PHE A 94 13.94 3.38 2.83
CA PHE A 94 15.27 3.25 2.20
C PHE A 94 15.21 2.85 0.72
N PRO A 95 14.58 1.73 0.32
CA PRO A 95 14.51 1.36 -1.08
C PRO A 95 13.77 2.42 -1.91
N ILE A 96 12.72 3.05 -1.39
CA ILE A 96 11.98 4.10 -2.11
C ILE A 96 12.86 5.33 -2.36
N ILE A 97 13.66 5.76 -1.39
CA ILE A 97 14.61 6.87 -1.56
C ILE A 97 15.67 6.51 -2.60
N ILE A 98 16.25 5.31 -2.52
CA ILE A 98 17.25 4.84 -3.49
C ILE A 98 16.66 4.81 -4.90
N LEU A 99 15.47 4.22 -5.06
CA LEU A 99 14.75 4.15 -6.33
C LEU A 99 14.48 5.55 -6.90
N ARG A 100 14.06 6.52 -6.07
CA ARG A 100 13.83 7.90 -6.55
C ARG A 100 15.10 8.71 -6.77
N SER A 101 16.22 8.31 -6.18
CA SER A 101 17.53 8.89 -6.50
C SER A 101 18.08 8.38 -7.83
N ILE A 102 17.78 7.13 -8.20
CA ILE A 102 18.21 6.53 -9.47
C ILE A 102 17.25 6.92 -10.60
N PHE A 103 15.94 6.94 -10.31
CA PHE A 103 14.86 7.25 -11.26
C PHE A 103 14.07 8.48 -10.78
N PRO A 104 14.60 9.69 -10.99
CA PRO A 104 13.93 10.92 -10.60
C PRO A 104 12.62 11.10 -11.37
N LEU A 105 11.61 11.66 -10.69
CA LEU A 105 10.41 12.18 -11.34
C LEU A 105 10.77 13.38 -12.25
N GLU A 106 9.86 13.81 -13.12
CA GLU A 106 10.08 14.95 -14.04
C GLU A 106 10.61 16.22 -13.34
N ASN A 107 10.24 16.42 -12.07
CA ASN A 107 10.66 17.54 -11.23
C ASN A 107 11.65 17.14 -10.10
N GLY A 108 12.27 15.97 -10.22
CA GLY A 108 13.25 15.42 -9.28
C GLY A 108 12.77 15.29 -7.83
N LEU A 109 13.71 15.36 -6.89
CA LEU A 109 13.46 15.21 -5.45
C LEU A 109 12.55 16.29 -4.86
N VAL A 110 12.47 17.46 -5.48
CA VAL A 110 11.59 18.56 -5.01
C VAL A 110 10.12 18.14 -5.09
N SER A 111 9.73 17.42 -6.14
CA SER A 111 8.36 16.90 -6.27
C SER A 111 8.02 15.81 -5.24
N SER A 112 8.99 14.95 -4.92
CA SER A 112 8.84 13.94 -3.87
C SER A 112 8.70 14.58 -2.49
N ILE A 113 9.57 15.53 -2.14
CA ILE A 113 9.53 16.20 -0.83
C ILE A 113 8.24 17.03 -0.69
N SER A 114 7.88 17.79 -1.72
CA SER A 114 6.62 18.57 -1.72
C SER A 114 5.40 17.67 -1.65
N GLY A 115 5.39 16.53 -2.37
CA GLY A 115 4.32 15.55 -2.29
C GLY A 115 4.18 14.90 -0.92
N ALA A 116 5.30 14.55 -0.28
CA ALA A 116 5.30 14.02 1.09
C ALA A 116 4.74 15.04 2.09
N LEU A 117 5.21 16.30 2.00
CA LEU A 117 4.77 17.37 2.88
C LEU A 117 3.28 17.66 2.68
N LEU A 118 2.83 17.75 1.43
CA LEU A 118 1.43 17.99 1.09
C LEU A 118 0.52 16.89 1.64
N ALA A 119 0.86 15.62 1.39
CA ALA A 119 0.09 14.48 1.87
C ALA A 119 0.02 14.42 3.40
N PHE A 120 1.15 14.70 4.07
CA PHE A 120 1.21 14.79 5.53
C PHE A 120 0.30 15.90 6.05
N VAL A 121 0.40 17.12 5.51
CA VAL A 121 -0.40 18.27 5.95
C VAL A 121 -1.89 18.01 5.74
N ILE A 122 -2.29 17.53 4.56
CA ILE A 122 -3.70 17.27 4.25
C ILE A 122 -4.30 16.25 5.24
N LEU A 123 -3.64 15.11 5.43
CA LEU A 123 -4.18 14.09 6.33
C LEU A 123 -4.03 14.45 7.81
N ALA A 124 -3.00 15.21 8.21
CA ALA A 124 -2.89 15.72 9.56
C ALA A 124 -4.03 16.70 9.88
N VAL A 125 -4.36 17.61 8.94
CA VAL A 125 -5.51 18.52 9.07
C VAL A 125 -6.82 17.72 9.15
N LEU A 126 -7.00 16.71 8.31
CA LEU A 126 -8.18 15.83 8.38
C LEU A 126 -8.24 15.04 9.69
N ALA A 127 -7.11 14.60 10.23
CA ALA A 127 -7.05 13.90 11.51
C ALA A 127 -7.48 14.82 12.67
N ILE A 128 -7.03 16.07 12.67
CA ILE A 128 -7.43 17.06 13.67
C ILE A 128 -8.92 17.41 13.51
N ALA A 129 -9.36 17.71 12.28
CA ALA A 129 -10.75 18.09 11.99
C ALA A 129 -11.75 16.97 12.30
N SER A 130 -11.37 15.71 12.07
CA SER A 130 -12.20 14.53 12.35
C SER A 130 -12.15 14.10 13.82
N LYS A 131 -11.55 14.89 14.72
CA LYS A 131 -11.37 14.55 16.15
C LYS A 131 -10.64 13.23 16.37
N GLY A 132 -9.65 12.92 15.52
CA GLY A 132 -8.83 11.72 15.62
C GLY A 132 -9.44 10.45 15.03
N GLN A 133 -10.48 10.56 14.19
CA GLN A 133 -11.02 9.39 13.49
C GLN A 133 -10.07 8.88 12.39
N VAL A 134 -9.26 9.75 11.80
CA VAL A 134 -8.21 9.34 10.85
C VAL A 134 -7.05 8.73 11.63
N GLY A 135 -6.67 7.50 11.26
CA GLY A 135 -5.58 6.78 11.92
C GLY A 135 -4.25 7.48 11.69
N GLY A 136 -3.47 7.71 12.75
CA GLY A 136 -2.11 8.27 12.63
C GLY A 136 -1.16 7.38 11.80
N GLY A 137 -1.52 6.10 11.61
CA GLY A 137 -0.86 5.21 10.66
C GLY A 137 -1.06 5.63 9.20
N ASP A 138 -2.28 6.04 8.83
CA ASP A 138 -2.64 6.42 7.46
C ASP A 138 -1.89 7.68 7.04
N VAL A 139 -1.75 8.64 7.95
CA VAL A 139 -0.96 9.87 7.76
C VAL A 139 0.48 9.53 7.36
N LYS A 140 1.11 8.58 8.07
CA LYS A 140 2.50 8.16 7.80
C LYS A 140 2.64 7.41 6.49
N LEU A 141 1.69 6.52 6.19
CA LEU A 141 1.66 5.80 4.93
C LEU A 141 1.54 6.76 3.75
N TYR A 142 0.64 7.73 3.83
CA TYR A 142 0.48 8.73 2.78
C TYR A 142 1.64 9.71 2.68
N THR A 143 2.37 9.96 3.77
CA THR A 143 3.62 10.72 3.69
C THR A 143 4.64 9.98 2.81
N LEU A 144 4.77 8.67 2.99
CA LEU A 144 5.64 7.83 2.15
C LEU A 144 5.14 7.73 0.70
N LEU A 145 3.82 7.57 0.51
CA LEU A 145 3.22 7.56 -0.83
C LEU A 145 3.33 8.92 -1.53
N GLY A 146 3.26 10.02 -0.79
CA GLY A 146 3.48 11.37 -1.30
C GLY A 146 4.91 11.57 -1.77
N PHE A 147 5.88 10.99 -1.06
CA PHE A 147 7.27 10.94 -1.52
C PHE A 147 7.41 10.11 -2.81
N PHE A 148 6.70 9.00 -2.89
CA PHE A 148 6.76 8.06 -4.00
C PHE A 148 6.11 8.58 -5.29
N PHE A 149 4.88 9.10 -5.20
CA PHE A 149 4.09 9.57 -6.34
C PHE A 149 4.37 11.04 -6.69
N GLY A 150 4.84 11.84 -5.74
CA GLY A 150 4.99 13.28 -5.89
C GLY A 150 3.67 14.04 -5.72
N MET A 151 3.75 15.37 -5.78
CA MET A 151 2.66 16.28 -5.38
C MET A 151 1.35 16.10 -6.16
N ASN A 152 1.40 16.00 -7.49
CA ASN A 152 0.17 15.93 -8.29
C ASN A 152 -0.50 14.57 -8.18
N ALA A 153 0.28 13.50 -8.32
CA ALA A 153 -0.24 12.14 -8.32
C ALA A 153 -0.72 11.68 -6.94
N VAL A 154 -0.16 12.19 -5.83
CA VAL A 154 -0.64 11.82 -4.49
C VAL A 154 -2.06 12.36 -4.21
N LEU A 155 -2.41 13.52 -4.75
CA LEU A 155 -3.77 14.06 -4.63
C LEU A 155 -4.79 13.20 -5.36
N VAL A 156 -4.48 12.80 -6.60
CA VAL A 156 -5.31 11.89 -7.39
C VAL A 156 -5.44 10.54 -6.68
N HIS A 157 -4.33 10.03 -6.15
CA HIS A 157 -4.30 8.77 -5.40
C HIS A 157 -5.19 8.83 -4.16
N LEU A 158 -5.07 9.89 -3.34
CA LEU A 158 -5.90 10.09 -2.15
C LEU A 158 -7.38 10.14 -2.51
N PHE A 159 -7.74 10.90 -3.54
CA PHE A 159 -9.11 11.00 -4.01
C PHE A 159 -9.67 9.65 -4.48
N LEU A 160 -8.89 8.91 -5.26
CA LEU A 160 -9.26 7.58 -5.73
C LEU A 160 -9.45 6.58 -4.57
N ALA A 161 -8.54 6.58 -3.59
CA ALA A 161 -8.65 5.74 -2.41
C ALA A 161 -9.90 6.06 -1.58
N CYS A 162 -10.25 7.35 -1.43
CA CYS A 162 -11.48 7.76 -0.76
C CYS A 162 -12.73 7.26 -1.50
N ILE A 163 -12.77 7.38 -2.83
CA ILE A 163 -13.90 6.87 -3.63
C ILE A 163 -14.04 5.35 -3.47
N LEU A 164 -12.93 4.61 -3.60
CA LEU A 164 -12.92 3.15 -3.45
C LEU A 164 -13.35 2.73 -2.05
N ALA A 165 -12.93 3.46 -1.02
CA ALA A 165 -13.37 3.23 0.35
C ALA A 165 -14.87 3.48 0.52
N ILE A 166 -15.40 4.58 0.02
CA ILE A 166 -16.85 4.87 0.10
C ILE A 166 -17.66 3.77 -0.59
N ILE A 167 -17.29 3.39 -1.82
CA ILE A 167 -18.00 2.35 -2.58
C ILE A 167 -17.90 0.99 -1.86
N GLY A 168 -16.70 0.61 -1.43
CA GLY A 168 -16.47 -0.67 -0.77
C GLY A 168 -17.20 -0.78 0.57
N THR A 169 -17.20 0.29 1.36
CA THR A 169 -17.90 0.33 2.66
C THR A 169 -19.40 0.33 2.48
N LEU A 170 -19.93 1.09 1.51
CA LEU A 170 -21.35 1.08 1.18
C LEU A 170 -21.82 -0.31 0.75
N CYS A 171 -21.04 -0.99 -0.11
CA CYS A 171 -21.34 -2.36 -0.54
C CYS A 171 -21.37 -3.34 0.64
N LEU A 172 -20.41 -3.25 1.56
CA LEU A 172 -20.37 -4.10 2.76
C LEU A 172 -21.57 -3.88 3.70
N ILE A 173 -22.03 -2.62 3.82
CA ILE A 173 -23.22 -2.28 4.61
C ILE A 173 -24.48 -2.82 3.94
N LEU A 174 -24.62 -2.67 2.62
CA LEU A 174 -25.76 -3.18 1.85
C LEU A 174 -25.86 -4.71 1.92
N LEU A 175 -24.71 -5.40 1.87
CA LEU A 175 -24.61 -6.85 2.05
C LEU A 175 -24.78 -7.32 3.50
N LYS A 176 -25.07 -6.40 4.44
CA LYS A 176 -25.23 -6.64 5.89
C LYS A 176 -24.03 -7.35 6.53
N LYS A 177 -22.84 -7.28 5.92
CA LYS A 177 -21.60 -7.88 6.45
C LYS A 177 -20.91 -6.98 7.48
N LYS A 178 -21.20 -5.68 7.49
CA LYS A 178 -20.72 -4.71 8.48
C LYS A 178 -21.83 -3.75 8.90
N ARG A 179 -21.79 -3.28 10.14
CA ARG A 179 -22.64 -2.20 10.64
C ARG A 179 -21.93 -0.86 10.43
N ARG A 180 -22.70 0.24 10.40
CA ARG A 180 -22.17 1.61 10.28
C ARG A 180 -21.19 1.99 11.40
N THR A 181 -21.23 1.29 12.53
CA THR A 181 -20.39 1.51 13.71
C THR A 181 -19.09 0.69 13.69
N ASP A 182 -18.94 -0.25 12.77
CA ASP A 182 -17.77 -1.12 12.74
C ASP A 182 -16.58 -0.35 12.16
N ALA A 183 -15.42 -0.47 12.81
CA ALA A 183 -14.19 0.12 12.29
C ALA A 183 -13.83 -0.48 10.93
N ILE A 184 -13.39 0.39 10.02
CA ILE A 184 -13.10 0.06 8.63
C ILE A 184 -11.63 0.32 8.37
N SER A 185 -10.92 -0.76 8.04
CA SER A 185 -9.57 -0.78 7.50
C SER A 185 -9.50 0.02 6.20
N PHE A 186 -8.76 1.14 6.19
CA PHE A 186 -8.62 2.01 5.02
C PHE A 186 -7.52 1.53 4.08
N ALA A 187 -6.50 0.84 4.58
CA ALA A 187 -5.35 0.42 3.79
C ALA A 187 -5.68 -0.47 2.57
N PRO A 188 -6.67 -1.39 2.61
CA PRO A 188 -7.08 -2.15 1.42
C PRO A 188 -7.50 -1.28 0.24
N TYR A 189 -8.16 -0.15 0.52
CA TYR A 189 -8.59 0.79 -0.51
C TYR A 189 -7.43 1.64 -1.03
N ILE A 190 -6.48 2.01 -0.15
CA ILE A 190 -5.22 2.66 -0.54
C ILE A 190 -4.43 1.73 -1.47
N ALA A 191 -4.33 0.44 -1.13
CA ALA A 191 -3.63 -0.54 -1.96
C ALA A 191 -4.27 -0.72 -3.33
N LEU A 192 -5.60 -0.79 -3.40
CA LEU A 192 -6.31 -0.82 -4.68
C LEU A 192 -6.06 0.44 -5.51
N ALA A 193 -6.12 1.63 -4.90
CA ALA A 193 -5.80 2.88 -5.58
C ALA A 193 -4.35 2.90 -6.10
N SER A 194 -3.39 2.39 -5.31
CA SER A 194 -1.99 2.25 -5.74
C SER A 194 -1.85 1.36 -6.96
N MET A 195 -2.57 0.23 -7.00
CA MET A 195 -2.55 -0.68 -8.16
C MET A 195 -3.12 -0.01 -9.39
N VAL A 196 -4.26 0.69 -9.27
CA VAL A 196 -4.86 1.42 -10.39
C VAL A 196 -3.90 2.51 -10.90
N MET A 197 -3.24 3.25 -10.02
CA MET A 197 -2.27 4.28 -10.41
C MET A 197 -1.04 3.69 -11.12
N VAL A 198 -0.55 2.53 -10.69
CA VAL A 198 0.54 1.83 -11.40
C VAL A 198 0.10 1.32 -12.77
N ILE A 199 -1.17 0.92 -12.91
CA ILE A 199 -1.71 0.46 -14.20
C ILE A 199 -1.90 1.62 -15.18
N ILE A 200 -2.32 2.79 -14.69
CA ILE A 200 -2.61 3.96 -15.53
C ILE A 200 -1.36 4.78 -15.82
N GLY A 201 -0.46 4.90 -14.85
CA GLY A 201 0.78 5.68 -14.96
C GLY A 201 2.03 4.85 -15.27
N GLY A 202 1.85 3.57 -15.57
CA GLY A 202 2.89 2.66 -16.05
C GLY A 202 3.21 2.87 -17.52
#